data_AF-A0A2T1EPR4-F1
#
_entry.id   AF-A0A2T1EPR4-F1
#
_cell.length_a   1.000
_cell.length_b   1.000
_cell.length_c   1.000
_cell.angle_alpha   90.00
_cell.angle_beta   90.00
_cell.angle_gamma   90.00
#
_symmetry.space_group_name_H-M   'P 1'
#
loop_
_entity.id
_entity.type
_entity.pdbx_description
1 polymer ?
#
loop_
_entity_poly.entity_id
_entity_poly.type
_entity_poly.pdbx_seq_one_letter_code
_entity_poly.pdbx_strand_id
1 'polypeptide(L)'
;MVTRIPSNSLSTSAQAKLSAILAPLLQHPDPLVRIDVLRRCVSLPVTDSQRQLQQPLIQRLTSAFPDESFTAAQAFFCTYSGADGEVVAATVQKILPDRQIQTTINALQSQAQWRRSQLLPTIRLVLAVLATDSLVSSLR
;
A
#
# COMPACT_ATOMS: atom_id res chain seq x y z
N MET A 1 23.77 16.45 -7.26
CA MET A 1 22.45 17.09 -7.36
C MET A 1 21.62 16.24 -8.31
N VAL A 2 20.83 15.30 -7.78
CA VAL A 2 20.06 14.34 -8.59
C VAL A 2 18.77 15.03 -9.01
N THR A 3 18.73 15.51 -10.25
CA THR A 3 17.51 15.99 -10.90
C THR A 3 16.59 14.79 -11.09
N ARG A 4 15.53 14.70 -10.28
CA ARG A 4 14.45 13.72 -10.51
C ARG A 4 13.76 14.09 -11.83
N ILE A 5 14.02 13.31 -12.87
CA ILE A 5 13.17 13.26 -14.06
C ILE A 5 11.74 13.01 -13.56
N PRO A 6 10.74 13.81 -13.97
CA PRO A 6 9.38 13.61 -13.49
C PRO A 6 8.95 12.20 -13.89
N SER A 7 8.63 11.38 -12.90
CA SER A 7 8.16 9.99 -13.02
C SER A 7 6.79 9.87 -13.72
N ASN A 8 6.40 10.89 -14.48
CA ASN A 8 5.07 11.12 -15.03
C ASN A 8 5.04 10.80 -16.53
N SER A 9 5.73 9.74 -16.98
CA SER A 9 5.83 9.40 -18.41
C SER A 9 4.73 8.46 -18.92
N LEU A 10 3.58 8.43 -18.26
CA LEU A 10 2.39 7.74 -18.76
C LEU A 10 1.19 8.69 -18.69
N SER A 11 0.46 8.80 -19.80
CA SER A 11 -0.84 9.47 -19.80
C SER A 11 -1.79 8.76 -18.82
N THR A 12 -2.80 9.46 -18.32
CA THR A 12 -3.85 8.86 -17.47
C THR A 12 -4.46 7.61 -18.11
N SER A 13 -4.63 7.61 -19.43
CA SER A 13 -5.11 6.45 -20.19
C SER A 13 -4.15 5.26 -20.17
N ALA A 14 -2.83 5.50 -20.18
CA ALA A 14 -1.83 4.45 -20.08
C ALA A 14 -1.70 3.92 -18.64
N GLN A 15 -1.82 4.78 -17.63
CA GLN A 15 -1.88 4.36 -16.22
C GLN A 15 -3.10 3.45 -15.97
N ALA A 16 -4.28 3.82 -16.47
CA ALA A 16 -5.48 3.00 -16.34
C ALA A 16 -5.33 1.63 -17.01
N LYS A 17 -4.75 1.58 -18.22
CA LYS A 17 -4.47 0.30 -18.90
C LYS A 17 -3.48 -0.55 -18.10
N LEU A 18 -2.45 0.06 -17.52
CA LEU A 18 -1.48 -0.64 -16.70
C LEU A 18 -2.14 -1.21 -15.43
N SER A 19 -2.95 -0.42 -14.72
CA SER A 19 -3.71 -0.91 -13.57
C SER A 19 -4.63 -2.07 -13.93
N ALA A 20 -5.30 -2.01 -15.09
CA ALA A 20 -6.18 -3.07 -15.57
C ALA A 20 -5.42 -4.38 -15.89
N ILE A 21 -4.13 -4.31 -16.26
CA ILE A 21 -3.27 -5.49 -16.48
C ILE A 21 -2.72 -6.02 -15.16
N LEU A 22 -2.30 -5.15 -14.24
CA LEU A 22 -1.71 -5.56 -12.97
C LEU A 22 -2.73 -6.18 -12.02
N ALA A 23 -3.98 -5.69 -12.00
CA ALA A 23 -5.04 -6.19 -11.14
C ALA A 23 -5.26 -7.72 -11.24
N PRO A 24 -5.43 -8.34 -12.43
CA PRO A 24 -5.58 -9.79 -12.54
C PRO A 24 -4.28 -10.54 -12.19
N LEU A 25 -3.10 -9.99 -12.47
CA LEU A 25 -1.83 -10.61 -12.10
C LEU A 25 -1.63 -10.69 -10.59
N LEU A 26 -2.15 -9.72 -9.83
CA LEU A 26 -2.19 -9.78 -8.35
C LEU A 26 -3.11 -10.87 -7.81
N GLN A 27 -3.94 -11.48 -8.66
CA GLN A 27 -4.81 -12.61 -8.32
C GLN A 27 -4.30 -13.95 -8.87
N HIS A 28 -3.11 -13.95 -9.48
CA HIS A 28 -2.52 -15.16 -10.07
C HIS A 28 -2.36 -16.28 -9.02
N PRO A 29 -2.61 -17.57 -9.36
CA PRO A 29 -2.51 -18.67 -8.40
C PRO A 29 -1.11 -18.84 -7.79
N ASP A 30 -0.06 -18.58 -8.58
CA ASP A 30 1.34 -18.66 -8.12
C ASP A 30 1.73 -17.44 -7.27
N PRO A 31 2.13 -17.62 -5.99
CA PRO A 31 2.59 -16.53 -5.11
C PRO A 31 3.81 -15.78 -5.62
N LEU A 32 4.73 -16.44 -6.34
CA LEU A 32 5.94 -15.78 -6.84
C LEU A 32 5.59 -14.71 -7.88
N VAL A 33 4.65 -15.02 -8.78
CA VAL A 33 4.13 -14.05 -9.76
C VAL A 33 3.51 -12.86 -9.05
N ARG A 34 2.69 -13.10 -8.02
CA ARG A 34 2.05 -12.02 -7.25
C ARG A 34 3.09 -11.13 -6.56
N ILE A 35 4.10 -11.74 -5.92
CA ILE A 35 5.19 -11.01 -5.26
C ILE A 35 5.97 -10.13 -6.26
N ASP A 36 6.29 -10.65 -7.44
CA ASP A 36 7.03 -9.88 -8.45
C ASP A 36 6.22 -8.70 -8.98
N VAL A 37 4.90 -8.87 -9.16
CA VAL A 37 3.98 -7.78 -9.52
C VAL A 37 3.92 -6.73 -8.41
N LEU A 38 3.86 -7.15 -7.14
CA LEU A 38 3.89 -6.25 -5.99
C LEU A 38 5.21 -5.46 -5.92
N ARG A 39 6.36 -6.13 -6.08
CA ARG A 39 7.69 -5.49 -6.14
C ARG A 39 7.76 -4.47 -7.27
N ARG A 40 7.18 -4.78 -8.43
CA ARG A 40 7.08 -3.85 -9.55
C ARG A 40 6.23 -2.62 -9.21
N CYS A 41 5.16 -2.77 -8.43
CA CYS A 41 4.36 -1.64 -7.95
C CYS A 41 5.10 -0.80 -6.90
N VAL A 42 6.01 -1.39 -6.13
CA VAL A 42 6.89 -0.65 -5.21
C VAL A 42 7.94 0.15 -5.98
N SER A 43 8.60 -0.48 -6.97
CA SER A 43 9.72 0.14 -7.67
C SER A 43 9.31 1.21 -8.69
N LEU A 44 8.19 1.03 -9.39
CA LEU A 44 7.59 2.10 -10.19
C LEU A 44 6.08 2.19 -9.89
N PRO A 45 5.72 3.03 -8.90
CA PRO A 45 4.35 3.23 -8.47
C PRO A 45 3.41 3.63 -9.61
N VAL A 46 2.22 3.05 -9.59
CA VAL A 46 1.15 3.31 -10.55
C VAL A 46 0.13 4.23 -9.90
N THR A 47 -0.36 5.22 -10.66
CA THR A 47 -1.49 6.05 -10.21
C THR A 47 -2.79 5.30 -10.50
N ASP A 48 -3.51 4.91 -9.46
CA ASP A 48 -4.72 4.09 -9.58
C ASP A 48 -6.01 4.94 -9.45
N SER A 49 -6.20 5.88 -10.38
CA SER A 49 -7.35 6.80 -10.35
C SER A 49 -8.70 6.09 -10.41
N GLN A 50 -8.74 4.89 -10.99
CA GLN A 50 -9.94 4.07 -11.15
C GLN A 50 -10.12 3.03 -10.02
N ARG A 51 -9.25 3.04 -9.00
CA ARG A 51 -9.28 2.12 -7.84
C ARG A 51 -9.27 0.63 -8.22
N GLN A 52 -8.68 0.27 -9.37
CA GLN A 52 -8.63 -1.09 -9.89
C GLN A 52 -7.67 -1.98 -9.10
N LEU A 53 -6.62 -1.40 -8.53
CA LEU A 53 -5.62 -2.11 -7.72
C LEU A 53 -6.04 -2.22 -6.26
N GLN A 54 -7.04 -1.45 -5.81
CA GLN A 54 -7.35 -1.33 -4.39
C GLN A 54 -7.74 -2.68 -3.77
N GLN A 55 -8.75 -3.35 -4.34
CA GLN A 55 -9.23 -4.63 -3.81
C GLN A 55 -8.17 -5.73 -3.92
N PRO A 56 -7.48 -5.92 -5.07
CA PRO A 56 -6.38 -6.87 -5.17
C PRO A 56 -5.28 -6.63 -4.13
N LEU A 57 -4.87 -5.38 -3.91
CA LEU A 57 -3.85 -5.05 -2.90
C LEU A 57 -4.32 -5.39 -1.49
N ILE A 58 -5.55 -5.00 -1.12
CA ILE A 58 -6.13 -5.31 0.20
C ILE A 58 -6.16 -6.82 0.46
N GLN A 59 -6.58 -7.61 -0.54
CA GLN A 59 -6.57 -9.08 -0.44
C GLN A 59 -5.17 -9.68 -0.26
N ARG A 60 -4.11 -8.96 -0.65
CA ARG A 60 -2.72 -9.39 -0.45
C ARG A 60 -2.16 -8.93 0.89
N LEU A 61 -2.66 -7.83 1.47
CA LEU A 61 -2.30 -7.42 2.84
C LEU A 61 -2.60 -8.53 3.85
N THR A 62 -3.71 -9.25 3.66
CA THR A 62 -4.15 -10.35 4.53
C THR A 62 -3.64 -11.72 4.06
N SER A 63 -2.61 -11.77 3.21
CA SER A 63 -2.03 -13.04 2.75
C SER A 63 -1.48 -13.85 3.93
N ALA A 64 -1.53 -15.18 3.80
CA ALA A 64 -0.88 -16.10 4.74
C ALA A 64 0.66 -16.09 4.59
N PHE A 65 1.18 -15.61 3.47
CA PHE A 65 2.61 -15.52 3.20
C PHE A 65 3.16 -14.17 3.69
N PRO A 66 4.06 -14.15 4.71
CA PRO A 66 4.54 -12.89 5.30
C PRO A 66 5.21 -11.96 4.30
N ASP A 67 6.05 -12.49 3.41
CA ASP A 67 6.76 -11.71 2.39
C ASP A 67 5.79 -11.05 1.40
N GLU A 68 4.73 -11.76 1.04
CA GLU A 68 3.68 -11.25 0.17
C GLU A 68 2.90 -10.13 0.86
N SER A 69 2.45 -10.36 2.11
CA SER A 69 1.74 -9.36 2.91
C SER A 69 2.58 -8.09 3.10
N PHE A 70 3.87 -8.25 3.42
CA PHE A 70 4.80 -7.13 3.59
C PHE A 70 5.02 -6.35 2.29
N THR A 71 5.23 -7.04 1.17
CA THR A 71 5.40 -6.40 -0.14
C THR A 71 4.11 -5.72 -0.61
N ALA A 72 2.95 -6.32 -0.30
CA ALA A 72 1.64 -5.74 -0.57
C ALA A 72 1.41 -4.44 0.22
N ALA A 73 1.81 -4.42 1.49
CA ALA A 73 1.73 -3.21 2.31
C ALA A 73 2.60 -2.08 1.74
N GLN A 74 3.82 -2.38 1.31
CA GLN A 74 4.67 -1.39 0.65
C GLN A 74 4.04 -0.87 -0.65
N ALA A 75 3.54 -1.76 -1.51
CA ALA A 75 2.90 -1.38 -2.76
C ALA A 75 1.67 -0.50 -2.49
N PHE A 76 0.83 -0.87 -1.52
CA PHE A 76 -0.34 -0.12 -1.11
C PHE A 76 0.01 1.31 -0.65
N PHE A 77 1.00 1.48 0.23
CA PHE A 77 1.42 2.82 0.65
C PHE A 77 2.10 3.60 -0.48
N CYS A 78 2.79 2.95 -1.41
CA CYS A 78 3.33 3.60 -2.59
C CYS A 78 2.23 4.13 -3.52
N THR A 79 1.12 3.41 -3.64
CA THR A 79 -0.01 3.77 -4.51
C THR A 79 -0.97 4.80 -3.90
N TYR A 80 -1.31 4.69 -2.60
CA TYR A 80 -2.38 5.50 -1.98
C TYR A 80 -1.92 6.48 -0.89
N SER A 81 -0.61 6.74 -0.77
CA SER A 81 -0.14 7.77 0.18
C SER A 81 -0.44 9.19 -0.29
N GLY A 82 -0.42 10.15 0.66
CA GLY A 82 -0.68 11.55 0.35
C GLY A 82 -2.17 11.82 0.17
N ALA A 83 -2.59 12.14 -1.07
CA ALA A 83 -3.95 12.59 -1.38
C ALA A 83 -5.02 11.51 -1.13
N ASP A 84 -4.68 10.23 -1.21
CA ASP A 84 -5.57 9.11 -0.93
C ASP A 84 -5.52 8.64 0.55
N GLY A 85 -5.13 9.53 1.48
CA GLY A 85 -4.96 9.19 2.90
C GLY A 85 -6.20 8.56 3.56
N GLU A 86 -7.41 8.96 3.17
CA GLU A 86 -8.66 8.38 3.68
C GLU A 86 -8.82 6.90 3.28
N VAL A 87 -8.36 6.55 2.09
CA VAL A 87 -8.36 5.17 1.57
C VAL A 87 -7.46 4.30 2.42
N VAL A 88 -6.29 4.84 2.78
CA VAL A 88 -5.35 4.20 3.67
C VAL A 88 -5.98 4.01 5.05
N ALA A 89 -6.56 5.05 5.63
CA ALA A 89 -7.19 4.97 6.95
C ALA A 89 -8.30 3.91 7.00
N ALA A 90 -9.23 3.94 6.04
CA ALA A 90 -10.32 2.97 5.94
C ALA A 90 -9.82 1.54 5.73
N THR A 91 -8.73 1.37 4.97
CA THR A 91 -8.12 0.05 4.75
C THR A 91 -7.46 -0.47 6.02
N VAL A 92 -6.68 0.36 6.71
CA VAL A 92 -6.06 0.00 7.98
C VAL A 92 -7.11 -0.37 9.01
N GLN A 93 -8.22 0.37 9.10
CA GLN A 93 -9.31 0.05 10.01
C GLN A 93 -9.93 -1.34 9.73
N LYS A 94 -10.01 -1.75 8.46
CA LYS A 94 -10.55 -3.07 8.07
C LYS A 94 -9.62 -4.23 8.41
N ILE A 95 -8.31 -4.03 8.31
CA ILE A 95 -7.30 -5.09 8.55
C ILE A 95 -6.78 -5.09 9.99
N LEU A 96 -7.18 -4.11 10.80
CA LEU A 96 -6.83 -3.97 12.21
C LEU A 96 -7.13 -5.23 13.07
N PRO A 97 -8.26 -5.95 12.90
CA PRO A 97 -8.47 -7.21 13.62
C PRO A 97 -7.59 -8.37 13.13
N ASP A 98 -6.85 -8.20 12.04
CA ASP A 98 -6.02 -9.26 11.46
C ASP A 98 -4.60 -9.24 12.03
N ARG A 99 -3.98 -10.42 12.15
CA ARG A 99 -2.62 -10.58 12.69
C ARG A 99 -1.56 -9.89 11.82
N GLN A 100 -1.87 -9.65 10.55
CA GLN A 100 -1.02 -8.98 9.56
C GLN A 100 -0.97 -7.45 9.75
N ILE A 101 -1.71 -6.87 10.70
CA ILE A 101 -1.61 -5.43 10.99
C ILE A 101 -0.18 -5.03 11.37
N GLN A 102 0.53 -5.87 12.13
CA GLN A 102 1.93 -5.64 12.50
C GLN A 102 2.83 -5.58 11.27
N THR A 103 2.65 -6.51 10.31
CA THR A 103 3.37 -6.50 9.03
C THR A 103 3.11 -5.22 8.25
N THR A 104 1.86 -4.74 8.24
CA THR A 104 1.47 -3.50 7.56
C THR A 104 2.12 -2.27 8.23
N ILE A 105 2.14 -2.21 9.56
CA ILE A 105 2.80 -1.14 10.32
C ILE A 105 4.32 -1.15 10.05
N ASN A 106 4.96 -2.32 10.06
CA ASN A 106 6.38 -2.46 9.77
C ASN A 106 6.72 -1.99 8.35
N ALA A 107 5.85 -2.27 7.37
CA ALA A 107 6.02 -1.78 6.00
C ALA A 107 5.86 -0.25 5.91
N LEU A 108 4.93 0.34 6.66
CA LEU A 108 4.79 1.80 6.73
C LEU A 108 6.05 2.44 7.35
N GLN A 109 6.58 1.85 8.42
CA GLN A 109 7.80 2.32 9.08
C GLN A 109 9.01 2.25 8.14
N SER A 110 9.19 1.15 7.40
CA SER A 110 10.29 0.99 6.44
C SER A 110 10.22 2.04 5.33
N GLN A 111 9.03 2.35 4.83
CA GLN A 111 8.81 3.40 3.82
C GLN A 111 9.03 4.81 4.39
N ALA A 112 8.64 5.04 5.65
CA ALA A 112 8.80 6.33 6.34
C ALA A 112 10.27 6.73 6.52
N GLN A 113 11.20 5.78 6.57
CA GLN A 113 12.64 6.07 6.63
C GLN A 113 13.11 6.85 5.39
N TRP A 114 12.55 6.55 4.22
CA TRP A 114 12.98 7.13 2.95
C TRP A 114 12.06 8.26 2.45
N ARG A 115 10.79 8.25 2.84
CA ARG A 115 9.74 9.17 2.33
C ARG A 115 9.03 9.95 3.44
N ARG A 116 9.72 10.24 4.53
CA ARG A 116 9.15 10.80 5.78
C ARG A 116 8.20 11.98 5.56
N SER A 117 8.60 12.99 4.79
CA SER A 117 7.79 14.19 4.57
C SER A 117 6.51 13.92 3.79
N GLN A 118 6.56 13.02 2.81
CA GLN A 118 5.40 12.65 1.98
C GLN A 118 4.43 11.74 2.72
N LEU A 119 4.94 10.87 3.59
CA LEU A 119 4.13 9.90 4.33
C LEU A 119 3.58 10.45 5.65
N LEU A 120 4.05 11.60 6.12
CA LEU A 120 3.62 12.18 7.40
C LEU A 120 2.09 12.31 7.53
N PRO A 121 1.34 12.80 6.52
CA PRO A 121 -0.13 12.87 6.61
C PRO A 121 -0.75 11.47 6.73
N THR A 122 -0.28 10.52 5.93
CA THR A 122 -0.73 9.13 5.97
C THR A 122 -0.43 8.48 7.33
N ILE A 123 0.77 8.67 7.89
CA ILE A 123 1.15 8.14 9.21
C ILE A 123 0.22 8.68 10.30
N ARG A 124 -0.11 9.98 10.27
CA ARG A 124 -1.04 10.58 11.25
C ARG A 124 -2.42 9.94 11.18
N LEU A 125 -2.94 9.70 9.98
CA LEU A 125 -4.22 9.03 9.78
C LEU A 125 -4.19 7.58 10.30
N VAL A 126 -3.12 6.84 10.00
CA VAL A 126 -2.94 5.47 10.52
C VAL A 126 -2.88 5.46 12.05
N LEU A 127 -2.14 6.37 12.66
CA LEU A 127 -2.07 6.49 14.13
C LEU A 127 -3.41 6.85 14.75
N ALA A 128 -4.22 7.70 14.10
CA ALA A 128 -5.56 8.03 14.57
C ALA A 128 -6.50 6.81 14.55
N VAL A 129 -6.43 5.99 13.49
CA VAL A 129 -7.18 4.72 13.41
C VAL A 129 -6.75 3.77 14.53
N LEU A 130 -5.44 3.57 14.71
CA LEU A 130 -4.91 2.70 15.77
C LEU A 130 -5.28 3.18 17.18
N ALA A 131 -5.32 4.50 17.41
CA ALA A 131 -5.72 5.06 18.70
C ALA A 131 -7.20 4.84 19.04
N THR A 132 -8.03 4.51 18.03
CA THR A 132 -9.45 4.19 18.22
C THR A 132 -9.65 2.73 18.65
N ASP A 133 -8.66 1.86 18.46
CA ASP A 133 -8.73 0.49 18.93
C ASP A 133 -8.55 0.40 20.45
N SER A 134 -9.52 -0.29 21.06
CA SER A 134 -9.55 -0.65 22.47
C SER A 134 -8.23 -1.24 23.00
N LEU A 135 -7.49 -2.01 22.20
CA LEU A 135 -6.20 -2.60 22.61
C LEU A 135 -5.09 -1.58 22.87
N VAL A 136 -5.10 -0.43 22.17
CA VAL A 136 -4.16 0.67 22.41
C VAL A 136 -4.65 1.56 23.56
N SER A 137 -5.97 1.68 23.74
CA SER A 137 -6.55 2.40 24.88
C SER A 137 -6.25 1.73 26.23
N SER A 138 -6.09 0.40 26.25
CA SER A 138 -5.70 -0.36 27.46
C SER A 138 -4.20 -0.32 27.79
N LEU A 139 -3.37 0.28 26.92
CA LEU A 139 -1.92 0.43 27.11
C LEU A 139 -1.49 1.85 27.49
N ARG A 140 -2.45 2.77 27.70
CA ARG A 140 -2.21 4.08 28.32
C ARG A 140 -2.55 4.03 29.80
#